data_AF-A0A6M8HYP6-F1
#
_entry.id   AF-A0A6M8HYP6-F1
#
_cell.length_a   1.000
_cell.length_b   1.000
_cell.length_c   1.000
_cell.angle_alpha   90.00
_cell.angle_beta   90.00
_cell.angle_gamma   90.00
#
_symmetry.space_group_name_H-M   'P 1'
#
loop_
_entity.id
_entity.type
_entity.pdbx_description
1 polymer ?
#
loop_
_entity_poly.entity_id
_entity_poly.type
_entity_poly.pdbx_seq_one_letter_code
_entity_poly.pdbx_strand_id
1 'polypeptide(L)'
;MAQAQSDPALGRSLRLVLAGTDGGTRLAAEMEKRLRTIQRSRGFIEWDKVRPLVRELEGLRETIAGPLAQADPRAATTQMRLFLELAEGVFERSDDGSGSLGDVFRDAGADLGRLWALLPSRDPVALAAELLSLLDADGYGTTDRLLEASGPALGSEGRAELRRLLHARLATLRRVRGRDDFGDSRGRFMVSLHLRELSDLEGDVDAYIAAIEAGGRSECGFR
;
A
#
# COMPACT_ATOMS: atom_id res chain seq x y z
N MET A 1 7.23 -20.69 -24.60
CA MET A 1 7.77 -20.99 -23.24
C MET A 1 9.11 -20.30 -23.06
N ALA A 2 9.10 -18.99 -22.80
CA ALA A 2 10.34 -18.23 -22.57
C ALA A 2 10.53 -18.06 -21.06
N GLN A 3 11.46 -18.82 -20.49
CA GLN A 3 11.91 -18.72 -19.11
C GLN A 3 12.35 -17.28 -18.83
N ALA A 4 11.62 -16.59 -17.95
CA ALA A 4 12.09 -15.39 -17.30
C ALA A 4 13.33 -15.76 -16.48
N GLN A 5 14.48 -15.18 -16.85
CA GLN A 5 15.68 -15.26 -16.03
C GLN A 5 15.44 -14.42 -14.78
N SER A 6 14.88 -15.05 -13.74
CA SER A 6 15.27 -14.73 -12.37
C SER A 6 16.79 -14.78 -12.36
N ASP A 7 17.45 -13.66 -12.07
CA ASP A 7 18.92 -13.59 -12.08
C ASP A 7 19.47 -14.70 -11.16
N PRO A 8 20.12 -15.74 -11.71
CA PRO A 8 20.64 -16.84 -10.93
C PRO A 8 21.73 -16.38 -9.96
N ALA A 9 22.33 -15.21 -10.18
CA ALA A 9 23.26 -14.57 -9.25
C ALA A 9 22.53 -13.98 -8.04
N LEU A 10 21.38 -13.30 -8.23
CA LEU A 10 20.52 -12.89 -7.13
C LEU A 10 20.03 -14.10 -6.34
N GLY A 11 19.52 -15.13 -6.99
CA GLY A 11 19.02 -16.34 -6.32
C GLY A 11 20.09 -17.17 -5.59
N ARG A 12 21.35 -17.11 -6.02
CA ARG A 12 22.50 -17.72 -5.33
C ARG A 12 23.03 -16.84 -4.20
N SER A 13 23.09 -15.52 -4.41
CA SER A 13 23.46 -14.54 -3.38
C SER A 13 22.46 -14.57 -2.22
N LEU A 14 21.16 -14.61 -2.52
CA LEU A 14 20.06 -14.77 -1.55
C LEU A 14 20.23 -16.03 -0.68
N ARG A 15 20.51 -17.19 -1.29
CA ARG A 15 20.74 -18.45 -0.57
C ARG A 15 22.01 -18.45 0.27
N LEU A 16 23.08 -17.79 -0.20
CA LEU A 16 24.34 -17.69 0.54
C LEU A 16 24.24 -16.68 1.70
N VAL A 17 23.49 -15.60 1.51
CA VAL A 17 23.24 -14.57 2.51
C VAL A 17 22.42 -15.14 3.67
N LEU A 18 21.39 -15.94 3.40
CA LEU A 18 20.59 -16.64 4.42
C LEU A 18 21.36 -17.70 5.23
N ALA A 19 22.52 -18.17 4.76
CA ALA A 19 23.32 -19.18 5.47
C ALA A 19 24.21 -18.60 6.59
N GLY A 20 24.29 -17.26 6.73
CA GLY A 20 25.05 -16.58 7.76
C GLY A 20 24.17 -15.92 8.83
N THR A 21 24.71 -15.69 10.03
CA THR A 21 24.03 -15.02 11.15
C THR A 21 23.57 -13.59 10.83
N ASP A 22 24.12 -12.96 9.79
CA ASP A 22 23.78 -11.60 9.33
C ASP A 22 22.91 -11.57 8.06
N GLY A 23 22.27 -12.69 7.70
CA GLY A 23 21.56 -12.83 6.43
C GLY A 23 20.43 -11.84 6.22
N GLY A 24 19.62 -11.58 7.26
CA GLY A 24 18.53 -10.60 7.22
C GLY A 24 19.04 -9.17 6.97
N THR A 25 20.09 -8.76 7.68
CA THR A 25 20.68 -7.41 7.56
C THR A 25 21.24 -7.14 6.17
N ARG A 26 22.00 -8.10 5.60
CA ARG A 26 22.55 -7.94 4.24
C ARG A 26 21.46 -7.95 3.19
N LEU A 27 20.46 -8.82 3.35
CA LEU A 27 19.33 -8.87 2.44
C LEU A 27 18.55 -7.54 2.47
N ALA A 28 18.27 -6.99 3.65
CA ALA A 28 17.62 -5.70 3.80
C ALA A 28 18.39 -4.57 3.08
N ALA A 29 19.72 -4.53 3.24
CA ALA A 29 20.57 -3.53 2.59
C ALA A 29 20.57 -3.65 1.06
N GLU A 30 20.58 -4.87 0.50
CA GLU A 30 20.48 -5.08 -0.94
C GLU A 30 19.10 -4.70 -1.49
N MET A 31 18.01 -5.01 -0.76
CA MET A 31 16.66 -4.56 -1.12
C MET A 31 16.59 -3.04 -1.12
N GLU A 32 17.04 -2.39 -0.05
CA GLU A 32 17.06 -0.92 0.06
C GLU A 32 17.82 -0.29 -1.11
N LYS A 33 19.02 -0.80 -1.41
CA LYS A 33 19.84 -0.32 -2.51
C LYS A 33 19.10 -0.42 -3.84
N ARG A 34 18.43 -1.54 -4.13
CA ARG A 34 17.69 -1.71 -5.37
C ARG A 34 16.48 -0.77 -5.44
N LEU A 35 15.69 -0.69 -4.37
CA LEU A 35 14.53 0.21 -4.29
C LEU A 35 14.96 1.67 -4.51
N ARG A 36 16.04 2.12 -3.86
CA ARG A 36 16.57 3.48 -4.04
C ARG A 36 17.11 3.74 -5.45
N THR A 37 17.64 2.73 -6.14
CA THR A 37 18.03 2.87 -7.55
C THR A 37 16.79 3.12 -8.43
N ILE A 38 15.70 2.37 -8.21
CA ILE A 38 14.43 2.59 -8.92
C ILE A 38 13.87 3.98 -8.57
N GLN A 39 13.91 4.36 -7.29
CA GLN A 39 13.42 5.66 -6.81
C GLN A 39 14.14 6.84 -7.46
N ARG A 40 15.46 6.73 -7.69
CA ARG A 40 16.28 7.80 -8.29
C ARG A 40 16.21 7.83 -9.82
N SER A 41 15.74 6.77 -10.46
CA SER A 41 15.54 6.78 -11.91
C SER A 41 14.54 7.89 -12.29
N ARG A 42 14.78 8.54 -13.42
CA ARG A 42 13.94 9.63 -13.96
C ARG A 42 13.54 9.41 -15.41
N GLY A 43 14.03 8.35 -16.04
CA GLY A 43 13.72 8.05 -17.43
C GLY A 43 12.26 7.61 -17.58
N PHE A 44 11.62 8.06 -18.66
CA PHE A 44 10.29 7.60 -19.02
C PHE A 44 10.31 6.09 -19.33
N ILE A 45 9.30 5.39 -18.84
CA ILE A 45 9.12 3.95 -18.97
C ILE A 45 8.09 3.74 -20.07
N GLU A 46 8.61 3.45 -21.26
CA GLU A 46 7.81 3.03 -22.42
C GLU A 46 6.98 1.78 -22.10
N TRP A 47 5.83 1.65 -22.76
CA TRP A 47 4.90 0.54 -22.56
C TRP A 47 5.54 -0.85 -22.70
N ASP A 48 6.57 -0.99 -23.55
CA ASP A 48 7.30 -2.25 -23.75
C ASP A 48 8.25 -2.59 -22.58
N LYS A 49 8.61 -1.58 -21.76
CA LYS A 49 9.44 -1.70 -20.55
C LYS A 49 8.65 -1.84 -19.27
N VAL A 50 7.35 -1.52 -19.28
CA VAL A 50 6.45 -1.71 -18.13
C VAL A 50 6.45 -3.17 -17.68
N ARG A 51 6.32 -4.14 -18.61
CA ARG A 51 6.29 -5.57 -18.27
C ARG A 51 7.58 -6.07 -17.59
N PRO A 52 8.79 -5.78 -18.10
CA PRO A 52 10.03 -6.05 -17.36
C PRO A 52 10.07 -5.43 -15.97
N LEU A 53 9.64 -4.17 -15.81
CA LEU A 53 9.64 -3.50 -14.52
C LEU A 53 8.65 -4.15 -13.54
N VAL A 54 7.44 -4.49 -13.98
CA VAL A 54 6.45 -5.22 -13.18
C VAL A 54 7.07 -6.49 -12.59
N ARG A 55 7.71 -7.32 -13.43
CA ARG A 55 8.36 -8.57 -12.98
C ARG A 55 9.47 -8.31 -11.96
N GLU A 56 10.22 -7.24 -12.15
CA GLU A 56 11.26 -6.85 -11.21
C GLU A 56 10.67 -6.44 -9.85
N LEU A 57 9.64 -5.59 -9.88
CA LEU A 57 8.94 -5.13 -8.68
C LEU A 57 8.25 -6.30 -7.94
N GLU A 58 7.63 -7.23 -8.66
CA GLU A 58 7.08 -8.47 -8.08
C GLU A 58 8.16 -9.29 -7.38
N GLY A 59 9.31 -9.50 -8.03
CA GLY A 59 10.42 -10.24 -7.42
C GLY A 59 10.98 -9.57 -6.17
N LEU A 60 11.07 -8.24 -6.15
CA LEU A 60 11.47 -7.47 -4.96
C LEU A 60 10.43 -7.60 -3.84
N ARG A 61 9.14 -7.41 -4.16
CA ARG A 61 8.02 -7.56 -3.21
C ARG A 61 8.03 -8.95 -2.57
N GLU A 62 8.11 -10.01 -3.37
CA GLU A 62 8.14 -11.40 -2.89
C GLU A 62 9.37 -11.70 -2.02
N THR A 63 10.52 -11.11 -2.37
CA THR A 63 11.73 -11.25 -1.55
C THR A 63 11.58 -10.56 -0.19
N ILE A 64 10.95 -9.38 -0.17
CA ILE A 64 10.69 -8.62 1.06
C ILE A 64 9.65 -9.36 1.94
N ALA A 65 8.52 -9.76 1.37
CA ALA A 65 7.41 -10.38 2.09
C ALA A 65 7.66 -11.85 2.48
N GLY A 66 8.60 -12.53 1.80
CA GLY A 66 8.96 -13.91 2.08
C GLY A 66 10.29 -14.04 2.83
N PRO A 67 11.42 -14.27 2.13
CA PRO A 67 12.72 -14.52 2.77
C PRO A 67 13.16 -13.46 3.78
N LEU A 68 12.99 -12.17 3.48
CA LEU A 68 13.38 -11.10 4.42
C LEU A 68 12.45 -11.07 5.62
N ALA A 69 11.13 -11.18 5.43
CA ALA A 69 10.17 -11.24 6.53
C ALA A 69 10.43 -12.40 7.48
N GLN A 70 10.82 -13.57 6.97
CA GLN A 70 11.18 -14.73 7.79
C GLN A 70 12.43 -14.49 8.63
N ALA A 71 13.42 -13.77 8.10
CA ALA A 71 14.67 -13.49 8.79
C ALA A 71 14.57 -12.30 9.77
N ASP A 72 13.92 -11.20 9.33
CA ASP A 72 13.74 -9.98 10.09
C ASP A 72 12.44 -9.26 9.64
N PRO A 73 11.32 -9.50 10.34
CA PRO A 73 10.04 -8.83 10.05
C PRO A 73 10.10 -7.31 10.15
N ARG A 74 10.96 -6.75 11.03
CA ARG A 74 11.08 -5.29 11.19
C ARG A 74 11.76 -4.69 9.97
N ALA A 75 12.84 -5.29 9.51
CA ALA A 75 13.51 -4.87 8.29
C ALA A 75 12.59 -5.02 7.07
N ALA A 76 11.86 -6.13 6.94
CA ALA A 76 10.89 -6.34 5.87
C ALA A 76 9.83 -5.23 5.83
N THR A 77 9.27 -4.87 7.00
CA THR A 77 8.27 -3.80 7.10
C THR A 77 8.85 -2.46 6.66
N THR A 78 10.09 -2.14 7.04
CA THR A 78 10.79 -0.92 6.61
C THR A 78 11.01 -0.90 5.09
N GLN A 79 11.44 -2.02 4.49
CA GLN A 79 11.66 -2.08 3.04
C GLN A 79 10.35 -2.06 2.25
N MET A 80 9.28 -2.67 2.77
CA MET A 80 7.96 -2.62 2.11
C MET A 80 7.37 -1.21 2.13
N ARG A 81 7.62 -0.42 3.18
CA ARG A 81 7.27 1.01 3.16
C ARG A 81 8.03 1.78 2.09
N LEU A 82 9.35 1.60 2.01
CA LEU A 82 10.15 2.21 0.95
C LEU A 82 9.69 1.76 -0.45
N PHE A 83 9.22 0.52 -0.59
CA PHE A 83 8.64 0.03 -1.84
C PHE A 83 7.40 0.83 -2.23
N LEU A 84 6.47 1.06 -1.29
CA LEU A 84 5.26 1.85 -1.55
C LEU A 84 5.59 3.31 -1.92
N GLU A 85 6.64 3.89 -1.34
CA GLU A 85 7.13 5.24 -1.72
C GLU A 85 7.59 5.34 -3.18
N LEU A 86 7.80 4.21 -3.89
CA LEU A 86 8.13 4.22 -5.31
C LEU A 86 6.92 4.53 -6.20
N ALA A 87 5.70 4.32 -5.70
CA ALA A 87 4.47 4.33 -6.49
C ALA A 87 4.32 5.59 -7.35
N GLU A 88 4.25 6.77 -6.72
CA GLU A 88 4.06 8.06 -7.39
C GLU A 88 5.10 8.27 -8.50
N GLY A 89 6.38 8.21 -8.13
CA GLY A 89 7.46 8.45 -9.10
C GLY A 89 7.57 7.39 -10.20
N VAL A 90 7.01 6.19 -10.02
CA VAL A 90 6.90 5.17 -11.06
C VAL A 90 5.70 5.45 -11.96
N PHE A 91 4.52 5.75 -11.41
CA PHE A 91 3.33 6.06 -12.20
C PHE A 91 3.49 7.31 -13.05
N GLU A 92 4.05 8.39 -12.49
CA GLU A 92 4.23 9.67 -13.20
C GLU A 92 5.10 9.55 -14.45
N ARG A 93 5.95 8.52 -14.52
CA ARG A 93 6.89 8.31 -15.63
C ARG A 93 6.59 7.05 -16.44
N SER A 94 5.46 6.39 -16.24
CA SER A 94 5.13 5.15 -16.94
C SER A 94 3.83 5.26 -17.71
N ASP A 95 3.80 4.70 -18.92
CA ASP A 95 2.55 4.44 -19.63
C ASP A 95 2.01 3.04 -19.27
N ASP A 96 1.38 2.94 -18.08
CA ASP A 96 0.74 1.69 -17.62
C ASP A 96 -0.76 1.66 -17.92
N GLY A 97 -1.10 1.73 -19.22
CA GLY A 97 -2.48 1.51 -19.66
C GLY A 97 -3.05 0.13 -19.30
N SER A 98 -2.23 -0.80 -18.83
CA SER A 98 -2.65 -2.14 -18.39
C SER A 98 -3.09 -2.22 -16.92
N GLY A 99 -2.67 -1.27 -16.08
CA GLY A 99 -2.89 -1.29 -14.64
C GLY A 99 -2.03 -2.29 -13.86
N SER A 100 -1.08 -2.96 -14.52
CA SER A 100 -0.26 -4.02 -13.90
C SER A 100 0.68 -3.47 -12.82
N LEU A 101 1.24 -2.27 -12.98
CA LEU A 101 2.02 -1.62 -11.92
C LEU A 101 1.12 -1.34 -10.71
N GLY A 102 -0.12 -0.89 -10.97
CA GLY A 102 -1.15 -0.71 -9.95
C GLY A 102 -1.35 -1.94 -9.08
N ASP A 103 -1.49 -3.12 -9.71
CA ASP A 103 -1.69 -4.37 -8.97
C ASP A 103 -0.49 -4.74 -8.10
N VAL A 104 0.74 -4.54 -8.58
CA VAL A 104 1.94 -4.82 -7.80
C VAL A 104 2.01 -3.96 -6.54
N PHE A 105 1.69 -2.66 -6.65
CA PHE A 105 1.69 -1.76 -5.49
C PHE A 105 0.54 -2.07 -4.53
N ARG A 106 -0.65 -2.42 -5.02
CA ARG A 106 -1.76 -2.88 -4.17
C ARG A 106 -1.41 -4.16 -3.41
N ASP A 107 -0.75 -5.11 -4.06
CA ASP A 107 -0.25 -6.33 -3.41
C ASP A 107 0.81 -6.01 -2.35
N ALA A 108 1.73 -5.08 -2.62
CA ALA A 108 2.72 -4.60 -1.66
C ALA A 108 2.05 -3.92 -0.44
N GLY A 109 0.95 -3.19 -0.64
CA GLY A 109 0.11 -2.66 0.44
C GLY A 109 -0.47 -3.77 1.31
N ALA A 110 -1.03 -4.82 0.68
CA ALA A 110 -1.53 -5.98 1.41
C ALA A 110 -0.42 -6.70 2.19
N ASP A 111 0.77 -6.85 1.60
CA ASP A 111 1.94 -7.42 2.27
C ASP A 111 2.36 -6.59 3.48
N LEU A 112 2.38 -5.25 3.37
CA LEU A 112 2.70 -4.39 4.50
C LEU A 112 1.73 -4.58 5.68
N GLY A 113 0.42 -4.66 5.40
CA GLY A 113 -0.60 -4.95 6.42
C GLY A 113 -0.36 -6.29 7.13
N ARG A 114 -0.02 -7.34 6.35
CA ARG A 114 0.34 -8.66 6.91
C ARG A 114 1.64 -8.62 7.73
N LEU A 115 2.65 -7.87 7.26
CA LEU A 115 3.92 -7.72 7.98
C LEU A 115 3.73 -7.06 9.34
N TRP A 116 2.82 -6.09 9.46
CA TRP A 116 2.49 -5.48 10.75
C TRP A 116 1.97 -6.49 11.78
N ALA A 117 1.22 -7.51 11.35
CA ALA A 117 0.73 -8.55 12.24
C ALA A 117 1.85 -9.48 12.75
N LEU A 118 3.02 -9.51 12.10
CA LEU A 118 4.17 -10.29 12.55
C LEU A 118 4.99 -9.58 13.65
N LEU A 119 4.74 -8.29 13.88
CA LEU A 119 5.50 -7.49 14.83
C LEU A 119 4.86 -7.51 16.22
N PRO A 120 5.54 -8.06 17.25
CA PRO A 120 4.98 -8.09 18.60
C PRO A 120 4.91 -6.69 19.21
N SER A 121 3.88 -6.48 20.03
CA SER A 121 3.73 -5.31 20.89
C SER A 121 3.69 -3.96 20.16
N ARG A 122 3.19 -3.93 18.93
CA ARG A 122 2.85 -2.65 18.29
C ARG A 122 1.65 -2.03 19.00
N ASP A 123 1.75 -0.74 19.28
CA ASP A 123 0.63 0.05 19.76
C ASP A 123 -0.43 0.17 18.63
N PRO A 124 -1.66 -0.36 18.82
CA PRO A 124 -2.72 -0.28 17.83
C PRO A 124 -3.13 1.14 17.45
N VAL A 125 -3.07 2.08 18.39
CA VAL A 125 -3.45 3.49 18.20
C VAL A 125 -2.39 4.18 17.33
N ALA A 126 -1.11 4.00 17.65
CA ALA A 126 -0.02 4.50 16.82
C ALA A 126 -0.04 3.89 15.41
N LEU A 127 -0.40 2.60 15.29
CA LEU A 127 -0.54 1.95 14.00
C LEU A 127 -1.70 2.52 13.16
N ALA A 128 -2.83 2.86 13.79
CA ALA A 128 -3.94 3.52 13.11
C ALA A 128 -3.55 4.89 12.53
N ALA A 129 -2.78 5.67 13.28
CA ALA A 129 -2.25 6.96 12.80
C ALA A 129 -1.25 6.77 11.66
N GLU A 130 -0.38 5.76 11.73
CA GLU A 130 0.54 5.41 10.65
C GLU A 130 -0.20 5.00 9.38
N LEU A 131 -1.22 4.14 9.51
CA LEU A 131 -2.05 3.72 8.38
C LEU A 131 -2.73 4.93 7.72
N LEU A 132 -3.35 5.82 8.50
CA LEU A 132 -3.97 7.02 7.95
C LEU A 132 -2.98 7.88 7.16
N SER A 133 -1.75 8.04 7.66
CA SER A 133 -0.72 8.79 6.94
C SER A 133 -0.37 8.17 5.59
N LEU A 134 -0.42 6.85 5.47
CA LEU A 134 -0.20 6.15 4.20
C LEU A 134 -1.39 6.33 3.24
N LEU A 135 -2.63 6.22 3.77
CA LEU A 135 -3.84 6.47 2.99
C LEU A 135 -3.88 7.92 2.45
N ASP A 136 -3.45 8.89 3.25
CA ASP A 136 -3.40 10.30 2.87
C ASP A 136 -2.35 10.59 1.79
N ALA A 137 -1.24 9.85 1.80
CA ALA A 137 -0.19 9.98 0.79
C ALA A 137 -0.52 9.25 -0.52
N ASP A 138 -1.58 8.43 -0.55
CA ASP A 138 -1.92 7.60 -1.69
C ASP A 138 -2.67 8.38 -2.77
N GLY A 139 -1.92 8.94 -3.71
CA GLY A 139 -2.48 9.61 -4.89
C GLY A 139 -3.08 8.68 -5.94
N TYR A 140 -2.74 7.38 -5.91
CA TYR A 140 -2.95 6.44 -7.00
C TYR A 140 -3.77 5.19 -6.66
N GLY A 141 -4.31 5.06 -5.44
CA GLY A 141 -5.09 3.87 -5.03
C GLY A 141 -4.23 2.62 -4.85
N THR A 142 -3.02 2.80 -4.33
CA THR A 142 -2.08 1.71 -4.01
C THR A 142 -2.35 1.09 -2.65
N THR A 143 -3.09 1.79 -1.80
CA THR A 143 -3.37 1.38 -0.42
C THR A 143 -4.73 0.68 -0.26
N ASP A 144 -5.49 0.48 -1.35
CA ASP A 144 -6.81 -0.17 -1.35
C ASP A 144 -6.83 -1.50 -0.57
N ARG A 145 -5.78 -2.33 -0.72
CA ARG A 145 -5.68 -3.63 -0.03
C ARG A 145 -4.97 -3.56 1.33
N LEU A 146 -4.35 -2.43 1.65
CA LEU A 146 -3.59 -2.24 2.90
C LEU A 146 -4.53 -2.22 4.11
N LEU A 147 -5.65 -1.49 4.05
CA LEU A 147 -6.56 -1.34 5.18
C LEU A 147 -7.11 -2.70 5.63
N GLU A 148 -7.67 -3.48 4.70
CA GLU A 148 -8.20 -4.82 4.97
C GLU A 148 -7.10 -5.72 5.57
N ALA A 149 -5.93 -5.77 4.93
CA ALA A 149 -4.82 -6.62 5.39
C ALA A 149 -4.24 -6.20 6.76
N SER A 150 -4.43 -4.95 7.16
CA SER A 150 -3.98 -4.41 8.45
C SER A 150 -4.94 -4.75 9.60
N GLY A 151 -6.14 -5.25 9.30
CA GLY A 151 -7.18 -5.53 10.29
C GLY A 151 -6.73 -6.36 11.49
N PRO A 152 -6.00 -7.48 11.31
CA PRO A 152 -5.46 -8.27 12.42
C PRO A 152 -4.46 -7.49 13.30
N ALA A 153 -3.59 -6.69 12.69
CA ALA A 153 -2.58 -5.91 13.41
C ALA A 153 -3.18 -4.72 14.18
N LEU A 154 -4.24 -4.12 13.65
CA LEU A 154 -4.98 -3.04 14.30
C LEU A 154 -5.80 -3.52 15.49
N GLY A 155 -6.33 -4.76 15.45
CA GLY A 155 -7.29 -5.21 16.45
C GLY A 155 -8.52 -4.29 16.56
N SER A 156 -9.33 -4.46 17.59
CA SER A 156 -10.51 -3.60 17.81
C SER A 156 -10.14 -2.16 18.17
N GLU A 157 -9.10 -1.98 18.98
CA GLU A 157 -8.65 -0.67 19.47
C GLU A 157 -8.11 0.21 18.33
N GLY A 158 -7.21 -0.32 17.50
CA GLY A 158 -6.66 0.41 16.37
C GLY A 158 -7.71 0.71 15.30
N ARG A 159 -8.66 -0.20 15.05
CA ARG A 159 -9.77 0.07 14.14
C ARG A 159 -10.71 1.16 14.65
N ALA A 160 -11.01 1.17 15.96
CA ALA A 160 -11.81 2.23 16.57
C ALA A 160 -11.10 3.60 16.48
N GLU A 161 -9.79 3.64 16.70
CA GLU A 161 -9.00 4.87 16.52
C GLU A 161 -8.97 5.32 15.06
N LEU A 162 -8.74 4.40 14.12
CA LEU A 162 -8.75 4.71 12.69
C LEU A 162 -10.10 5.30 12.27
N ARG A 163 -11.22 4.72 12.71
CA ARG A 163 -12.56 5.27 12.50
C ARG A 163 -12.68 6.69 13.02
N ARG A 164 -12.24 6.94 14.26
CA ARG A 164 -12.27 8.28 14.88
C ARG A 164 -11.48 9.28 14.04
N LEU A 165 -10.28 8.92 13.60
CA LEU A 165 -9.43 9.77 12.77
C LEU A 165 -10.04 10.04 11.39
N LEU A 166 -10.61 9.03 10.73
CA LEU A 166 -11.30 9.17 9.45
C LEU A 166 -12.51 10.09 9.57
N HIS A 167 -13.33 9.97 10.62
CA HIS A 167 -14.43 10.89 10.86
C HIS A 167 -13.96 12.31 11.13
N ALA A 168 -12.88 12.48 11.91
CA ALA A 168 -12.28 13.79 12.13
C ALA A 168 -11.82 14.42 10.81
N ARG A 169 -11.18 13.64 9.93
CA ARG A 169 -10.80 14.10 8.59
C ARG A 169 -12.00 14.42 7.72
N LEU A 170 -13.06 13.62 7.77
CA LEU A 170 -14.28 13.88 7.01
C LEU A 170 -14.97 15.18 7.44
N ALA A 171 -14.84 15.56 8.72
CA ALA A 171 -15.40 16.79 9.26
C ALA A 171 -14.63 18.05 8.81
N THR A 172 -13.33 17.93 8.50
CA THR A 172 -12.54 19.07 7.98
C THR A 172 -12.83 19.38 6.50
N LEU A 173 -13.40 18.42 5.77
CA LEU A 173 -13.70 18.56 4.34
C LEU A 173 -15.12 19.12 4.14
N ARG A 174 -15.30 20.16 3.33
CA ARG A 174 -16.62 20.80 3.20
C ARG A 174 -17.57 19.90 2.41
N ARG A 175 -18.83 19.81 2.86
CA ARG A 175 -19.90 19.21 2.04
C ARG A 175 -20.15 20.08 0.83
N VAL A 176 -19.71 19.63 -0.33
CA VAL A 176 -19.92 20.32 -1.60
C VAL A 176 -21.40 20.15 -2.01
N ARG A 177 -22.10 21.25 -2.25
CA ARG A 177 -23.51 21.29 -2.72
C ARG A 177 -23.64 21.72 -4.19
N GLY A 178 -22.54 21.78 -4.94
CA GLY A 178 -22.47 22.29 -6.31
C GLY A 178 -21.26 21.79 -7.09
N ARG A 179 -21.05 22.27 -8.33
CA ARG A 179 -20.04 21.73 -9.27
C ARG A 179 -18.61 22.28 -9.08
N ASP A 180 -18.42 23.20 -8.14
CA ASP A 180 -17.29 24.15 -8.18
C ASP A 180 -16.14 23.85 -7.19
N ASP A 181 -16.17 22.71 -6.48
CA ASP A 181 -15.12 22.34 -5.52
C ASP A 181 -14.66 20.87 -5.67
N PHE A 182 -13.88 20.62 -6.72
CA PHE A 182 -13.45 19.28 -7.12
C PHE A 182 -12.50 18.62 -6.10
N GLY A 183 -11.68 19.41 -5.39
CA GLY A 183 -10.72 18.94 -4.40
C GLY A 183 -11.40 18.38 -3.14
N ASP A 184 -12.28 19.16 -2.53
CA ASP A 184 -13.06 18.73 -1.35
C ASP A 184 -13.96 17.54 -1.69
N SER A 185 -14.51 17.50 -2.90
CA SER A 185 -15.32 16.37 -3.38
C SER A 185 -14.51 15.07 -3.46
N ARG A 186 -13.30 15.10 -4.05
CA ARG A 186 -12.41 13.93 -4.14
C ARG A 186 -11.93 13.50 -2.76
N GLY A 187 -11.52 14.43 -1.90
CA GLY A 187 -11.08 14.12 -0.54
C GLY A 187 -12.18 13.44 0.27
N ARG A 188 -13.43 13.94 0.20
CA ARG A 188 -14.56 13.32 0.90
C ARG A 188 -14.86 11.92 0.38
N PHE A 189 -14.79 11.74 -0.94
CA PHE A 189 -14.98 10.43 -1.55
C PHE A 189 -13.94 9.42 -1.04
N MET A 190 -12.64 9.79 -1.01
CA MET A 190 -11.58 8.90 -0.51
C MET A 190 -11.77 8.55 0.97
N VAL A 191 -12.03 9.54 1.84
CA VAL A 191 -12.27 9.26 3.26
C VAL A 191 -13.52 8.37 3.45
N SER A 192 -14.56 8.56 2.63
CA SER A 192 -15.74 7.69 2.65
C SER A 192 -15.49 6.28 2.12
N LEU A 193 -14.52 6.08 1.22
CA LEU A 193 -14.08 4.74 0.80
C LEU A 193 -13.42 4.01 1.96
N HIS A 194 -12.48 4.65 2.66
CA HIS A 194 -11.81 4.01 3.80
C HIS A 194 -12.77 3.71 4.96
N LEU A 195 -13.76 4.56 5.19
CA LEU A 195 -14.82 4.26 6.17
C LEU A 195 -15.67 3.06 5.76
N ARG A 196 -15.94 2.86 4.47
CA ARG A 196 -16.63 1.67 3.96
C ARG A 196 -15.80 0.41 4.14
N GLU A 197 -14.54 0.43 3.72
CA GLU A 197 -13.60 -0.69 3.87
C GLU A 197 -13.46 -1.11 5.34
N LEU A 198 -13.35 -0.13 6.25
CA LEU A 198 -13.31 -0.38 7.67
C LEU A 198 -14.61 -0.97 8.21
N SER A 199 -15.75 -0.57 7.67
CA SER A 199 -17.08 -1.10 8.05
C SER A 199 -17.27 -2.53 7.54
N ASP A 200 -16.83 -2.83 6.33
CA ASP A 200 -16.83 -4.19 5.76
C ASP A 200 -15.96 -5.13 6.59
N LEU A 201 -14.75 -4.68 6.96
CA LEU A 201 -13.83 -5.42 7.82
C LEU A 201 -14.44 -5.79 9.18
N GLU A 202 -15.38 -4.97 9.68
CA GLU A 202 -16.05 -5.18 10.96
C GLU A 202 -17.43 -5.84 10.82
N GLY A 203 -17.94 -5.99 9.60
CA GLY A 203 -19.30 -6.46 9.34
C GLY A 203 -20.39 -5.48 9.79
N ASP A 204 -20.06 -4.18 9.89
CA ASP A 204 -20.99 -3.13 10.33
C ASP A 204 -21.71 -2.51 9.13
N VAL A 205 -22.87 -3.07 8.79
CA VAL A 205 -23.69 -2.63 7.65
C VAL A 205 -24.21 -1.21 7.83
N ASP A 206 -24.54 -0.79 9.05
CA ASP A 206 -25.07 0.54 9.32
C ASP A 206 -23.98 1.60 9.15
N ALA A 207 -22.77 1.33 9.65
CA ALA A 207 -21.62 2.19 9.43
C ALA A 207 -21.24 2.28 7.95
N TYR A 208 -21.36 1.18 7.19
CA TYR A 208 -21.14 1.16 5.75
C TYR A 208 -22.11 2.09 5.01
N ILE A 209 -23.42 2.00 5.31
CA ILE A 209 -24.45 2.87 4.73
C ILE A 209 -24.17 4.34 5.08
N ALA A 210 -23.86 4.62 6.35
CA ALA A 210 -23.51 5.98 6.79
C ALA A 210 -22.28 6.54 6.05
N ALA A 211 -21.27 5.69 5.78
CA ALA A 211 -20.09 6.07 5.02
C ALA A 211 -20.45 6.46 3.56
N ILE A 212 -21.31 5.67 2.89
CA ILE A 212 -21.83 6.01 1.54
C ILE A 212 -22.49 7.39 1.54
N GLU A 213 -23.39 7.64 2.49
CA GLU A 213 -24.11 8.91 2.56
C GLU A 213 -23.18 10.10 2.86
N ALA A 214 -22.14 9.87 3.66
CA ALA A 214 -21.18 10.88 4.02
C ALA A 214 -20.22 11.24 2.86
N GLY A 215 -19.97 10.31 1.94
CA GLY A 215 -19.25 10.56 0.68
C GLY A 215 -19.98 11.49 -0.29
N GLY A 216 -21.28 11.70 -0.08
CA GLY A 216 -22.14 12.50 -0.95
C GLY A 216 -22.71 11.63 -2.07
N ARG A 217 -24.03 11.47 -2.11
CA ARG A 217 -24.68 10.77 -3.22
C ARG A 217 -24.37 11.49 -4.53
N SER A 218 -23.79 10.78 -5.50
CA SER A 218 -24.16 11.02 -6.89
C SER A 218 -25.63 10.64 -7.00
N GLU A 219 -26.54 11.60 -6.83
CA GLU A 219 -27.88 11.47 -7.36
C GLU A 219 -27.77 11.50 -8.90
N CYS A 220 -27.25 10.41 -9.49
CA CYS A 220 -27.64 10.03 -10.83
C CYS A 220 -29.06 9.49 -10.74
N GLY A 221 -30.01 10.41 -10.53
CA GLY A 221 -31.40 10.14 -10.85
C GLY A 221 -31.46 9.86 -12.34
N PHE A 222 -31.79 8.62 -12.70
CA PHE A 222 -32.43 8.37 -13.98
C PHE A 222 -33.72 9.21 -13.99
N ARG A 223 -33.68 10.30 -14.74
CA ARG A 223 -34.86 10.97 -15.28
C ARG A 223 -34.90 10.69 -16.77
#